data_AF-G7WJX6-F1
#
_entry.id   AF-G7WJX6-F1
#
_cell.length_a   1.000
_cell.length_b   1.000
_cell.length_c   1.000
_cell.angle_alpha   90.00
_cell.angle_beta   90.00
_cell.angle_gamma   90.00
#
_symmetry.space_group_name_H-M   'P 1'
#
loop_
_entity.id
_entity.type
_entity.pdbx_description
1 polymer ?
#
loop_
_entity_poly.entity_id
_entity_poly.type
_entity_poly.pdbx_seq_one_letter_code
_entity_poly.pdbx_strand_id
1 'polypeptide(L)'
;MSWRSLSLLLALAAIVSTASSGAAISISLKPPQEVPPPWFLQRMSSVLSPEDDAEPPTIQYAHVSPMIIKRGDPQVEVRAWVRDDVGVETVYAEAAGLFIPMIDLTRSGRYAGRCSSNLPPGDHPIEIIAVDKAGNAARNAELVLRVLDPRDLNSNRIEDSLEEAEDEEVRVIVLVDENATLEGEGEKFRILPGASMIVPRGELESIAGTTGVKGVYEDKKLRILGEPIEGYRPKNDPRFAVDDYSGWGVTVAILDTGADPNHRSLDDMDDDLFTPGAKIVAFKDFVNGREDVYDDHGHGTHCASLIAGTGDGRGIAPGAGLVVIKVMDRDGACYLSDALTALDWCLENRDSLGIDVLSFSVGGEVPSEGATLLDEACDRMVDAGIVVSVAAGNAGPATRSIVTPGTAEKVITVGATDPGGMIFQRSSRGPTLDNRVKPDLVAVGVNVTSAKAGTLRGEEDMSGTSMAAPQVAGACAVILEKQPGLDPAGVKRVLLRSADDIGPSGPDNTFGYGALNLSRAISLVEERPADPEVYSLQLSRTAATPGDPVTIEAGVSGDPATVEVHVIGRDREIRIPMGDLDRNGVYTGRWETRFWEPGDYSIAVEAKDPFGGVGSKAVSFALT
;
A
#
# COMPACT_ATOMS: atom_id res chain seq x y z
N MET A 1 -47.60 -15.27 12.58
CA MET A 1 -49.08 -15.35 12.49
C MET A 1 -49.63 -14.02 13.03
N SER A 2 -50.44 -13.17 12.38
CA SER A 2 -51.08 -13.01 11.06
C SER A 2 -51.39 -11.50 10.90
N TRP A 3 -50.98 -10.82 9.83
CA TRP A 3 -51.79 -10.33 8.70
C TRP A 3 -53.08 -9.51 9.00
N ARG A 4 -53.05 -8.22 8.53
CA ARG A 4 -54.11 -7.46 7.81
C ARG A 4 -55.39 -7.09 8.60
N SER A 5 -56.07 -5.94 8.49
CA SER A 5 -56.01 -4.72 7.68
C SER A 5 -57.18 -3.78 8.13
N LEU A 6 -57.10 -2.50 7.75
CA LEU A 6 -58.20 -1.58 7.35
C LEU A 6 -58.92 -0.64 8.37
N SER A 7 -58.77 0.66 8.06
CA SER A 7 -59.77 1.74 8.05
C SER A 7 -60.04 2.51 9.36
N LEU A 8 -59.62 3.78 9.48
CA LEU A 8 -60.38 4.99 9.09
C LEU A 8 -61.82 5.02 9.62
N LEU A 9 -62.11 5.87 10.62
CA LEU A 9 -63.09 6.97 10.51
C LEU A 9 -63.36 7.67 11.85
N LEU A 10 -63.22 8.99 11.81
CA LEU A 10 -63.81 9.95 12.73
C LEU A 10 -65.33 9.74 12.91
N ALA A 11 -65.78 10.11 14.11
CA ALA A 11 -66.98 10.90 14.41
C ALA A 11 -67.94 10.23 15.40
N LEU A 12 -68.04 10.83 16.59
CA LEU A 12 -69.31 10.85 17.32
C LEU A 12 -69.37 12.12 18.18
N ALA A 13 -70.14 13.09 17.67
CA ALA A 13 -70.67 14.22 18.43
C ALA A 13 -72.12 13.91 18.81
N ALA A 14 -72.46 14.07 20.09
CA ALA A 14 -73.81 14.21 20.66
C ALA A 14 -73.71 14.14 22.21
N ILE A 15 -74.40 14.87 23.09
CA ILE A 15 -75.52 15.84 23.03
C ILE A 15 -75.55 16.61 24.37
N VAL A 16 -75.80 17.91 24.26
CA VAL A 16 -76.44 18.96 25.13
C VAL A 16 -76.96 18.62 26.54
N SER A 17 -76.61 19.47 27.54
CA SER A 17 -77.56 20.04 28.54
C SER A 17 -77.00 21.25 29.34
N THR A 18 -77.72 22.38 29.23
CA THR A 18 -78.02 23.45 30.22
C THR A 18 -76.96 24.44 30.76
N ALA A 19 -77.31 25.73 30.59
CA ALA A 19 -76.72 26.98 31.11
C ALA A 19 -76.60 27.04 32.65
N SER A 20 -75.66 27.77 33.27
CA SER A 20 -75.61 29.24 33.27
C SER A 20 -74.41 29.78 34.07
N SER A 21 -73.88 30.92 33.63
CA SER A 21 -73.36 32.07 34.40
C SER A 21 -72.01 32.64 33.90
N GLY A 22 -72.10 33.85 33.33
CA GLY A 22 -71.20 34.98 33.63
C GLY A 22 -69.78 35.00 33.09
N ALA A 23 -69.59 35.61 31.90
CA ALA A 23 -68.76 36.80 31.64
C ALA A 23 -68.32 36.85 30.16
N ALA A 24 -68.80 37.84 29.42
CA ALA A 24 -68.40 38.07 28.03
C ALA A 24 -67.13 38.93 27.96
N ILE A 25 -66.06 38.39 27.37
CA ILE A 25 -64.93 39.17 26.85
C ILE A 25 -64.76 38.75 25.39
N SER A 26 -65.11 39.63 24.45
CA SER A 26 -64.89 39.43 23.02
C SER A 26 -63.50 39.95 22.64
N ILE A 27 -62.57 39.05 22.30
CA ILE A 27 -61.28 39.40 21.71
C ILE A 27 -61.35 39.08 20.22
N SER A 28 -61.22 40.11 19.40
CA SER A 28 -61.07 40.00 17.94
C SER A 28 -59.60 39.70 17.61
N LEU A 29 -59.33 38.49 17.11
CA LEU A 29 -58.00 38.11 16.62
C LEU A 29 -57.86 38.56 15.16
N LYS A 30 -56.98 39.54 14.91
CA LYS A 30 -56.44 39.79 13.57
C LYS A 30 -55.46 38.65 13.20
N PRO A 31 -55.42 38.18 11.95
CA PRO A 31 -54.43 37.17 11.54
C PRO A 31 -53.02 37.75 11.65
N PRO A 32 -52.01 36.93 12.03
CA PRO A 32 -50.64 37.40 12.11
C PRO A 32 -50.10 37.65 10.70
N GLN A 33 -49.68 38.88 10.43
CA GLN A 33 -48.72 39.16 9.37
C GLN A 33 -47.37 38.64 9.86
N GLU A 34 -47.00 37.44 9.43
CA GLU A 34 -45.62 36.95 9.52
C GLU A 34 -44.79 37.69 8.47
N VAL A 35 -44.34 38.90 8.82
CA VAL A 35 -43.17 39.47 8.15
C VAL A 35 -41.97 38.82 8.81
N PRO A 36 -41.14 38.04 8.09
CA PRO A 36 -39.95 37.47 8.67
C PRO A 36 -39.07 38.57 9.28
N PRO A 37 -38.43 38.31 10.41
CA PRO A 37 -37.66 39.33 11.12
C PRO A 37 -36.53 39.87 10.23
N PRO A 38 -36.13 41.15 10.38
CA PRO A 38 -35.14 41.78 9.50
C PRO A 38 -33.83 41.00 9.34
N TRP A 39 -33.39 40.29 10.38
CA TRP A 39 -32.20 39.43 10.32
C TRP A 39 -32.36 38.21 9.39
N PHE A 40 -33.58 37.67 9.25
CA PHE A 40 -33.88 36.56 8.35
C PHE A 40 -33.88 37.03 6.90
N LEU A 41 -34.45 38.21 6.63
CA LEU A 41 -34.39 38.84 5.31
C LEU A 41 -32.97 39.23 4.92
N GLN A 42 -32.17 39.71 5.88
CA GLN A 42 -30.75 40.04 5.66
C GLN A 42 -29.88 38.79 5.43
N ARG A 43 -30.23 37.66 6.06
CA ARG A 43 -29.58 36.36 5.84
C ARG A 43 -30.04 35.70 4.54
N MET A 44 -31.30 35.91 4.13
CA MET A 44 -31.77 35.51 2.81
C MET A 44 -31.16 36.38 1.71
N SER A 45 -31.00 37.69 1.94
CA SER A 45 -30.36 38.57 0.96
C SER A 45 -28.87 38.28 0.81
N SER A 46 -28.16 37.96 1.88
CA SER A 46 -26.75 37.55 1.79
C SER A 46 -26.53 36.15 1.18
N VAL A 47 -27.58 35.32 1.13
CA VAL A 47 -27.58 34.02 0.43
C VAL A 47 -28.04 34.16 -1.03
N LEU A 48 -28.93 35.10 -1.33
CA LEU A 48 -29.52 35.30 -2.66
C LEU A 48 -28.86 36.41 -3.48
N SER A 49 -27.96 37.17 -2.87
CA SER A 49 -27.16 38.21 -3.51
C SER A 49 -25.85 38.34 -2.71
N PRO A 50 -24.83 37.50 -2.98
CA PRO A 50 -23.49 37.87 -2.54
C PRO A 50 -23.23 39.26 -3.11
N GLU A 51 -22.92 40.24 -2.25
CA GLU A 51 -22.46 41.54 -2.73
C GLU A 51 -21.18 41.25 -3.50
N ASP A 52 -21.27 41.31 -4.83
CA ASP A 52 -20.17 41.09 -5.75
C ASP A 52 -19.24 42.31 -5.66
N ASP A 53 -18.27 42.25 -4.74
CA ASP A 53 -17.29 43.32 -4.57
C ASP A 53 -16.15 43.25 -5.59
N ALA A 54 -16.14 42.21 -6.44
CA ALA A 54 -15.11 41.88 -7.43
C ALA A 54 -13.67 41.81 -6.87
N GLU A 55 -13.49 41.90 -5.55
CA GLU A 55 -12.17 41.87 -4.91
C GLU A 55 -11.89 40.43 -4.43
N PRO A 56 -10.69 39.89 -4.69
CA PRO A 56 -10.33 38.56 -4.20
C PRO A 56 -9.99 38.59 -2.70
N PRO A 57 -10.17 37.45 -2.01
CA PRO A 57 -9.81 37.31 -0.61
C PRO A 57 -8.32 37.58 -0.40
N THR A 58 -7.96 38.24 0.70
CA THR A 58 -6.55 38.52 1.01
C THR A 58 -5.95 37.40 1.84
N ILE A 59 -4.93 36.71 1.29
CA ILE A 59 -4.06 35.79 2.05
C ILE A 59 -3.00 36.62 2.77
N GLN A 60 -3.20 36.88 4.06
CA GLN A 60 -2.34 37.74 4.87
C GLN A 60 -1.07 37.03 5.37
N TYR A 61 -1.17 35.72 5.54
CA TYR A 61 -0.09 34.89 6.07
C TYR A 61 -0.26 33.46 5.57
N ALA A 62 0.86 32.85 5.22
CA ALA A 62 0.95 31.46 4.77
C ALA A 62 2.20 30.84 5.41
N HIS A 63 2.09 29.64 5.96
CA HIS A 63 3.20 28.99 6.64
C HIS A 63 3.08 27.47 6.59
N VAL A 64 4.22 26.81 6.44
CA VAL A 64 4.36 25.35 6.45
C VAL A 64 5.28 24.98 7.60
N SER A 65 4.84 24.05 8.46
CA SER A 65 5.62 23.62 9.62
C SER A 65 5.60 22.10 9.77
N PRO A 66 6.78 21.46 9.88
CA PRO A 66 8.11 21.97 9.51
C PRO A 66 8.26 22.16 7.97
N MET A 67 9.22 23.00 7.53
CA MET A 67 9.53 23.22 6.10
C MET A 67 10.49 22.19 5.50
N ILE A 68 11.22 21.46 6.35
CA ILE A 68 12.12 20.38 5.96
C ILE A 68 11.70 19.16 6.77
N ILE A 69 11.41 18.07 6.07
CA ILE A 69 11.08 16.77 6.66
C ILE A 69 11.90 15.67 6.00
N LYS A 70 11.94 14.51 6.62
CA LYS A 70 12.31 13.25 5.98
C LYS A 70 11.05 12.50 5.59
N ARG A 71 11.13 11.66 4.56
CA ARG A 71 10.00 10.78 4.21
C ARG A 71 9.61 9.93 5.41
N GLY A 72 8.32 9.93 5.79
CA GLY A 72 7.80 9.20 6.96
C GLY A 72 7.84 9.96 8.30
N ASP A 73 8.30 11.21 8.32
CA ASP A 73 8.17 12.10 9.49
C ASP A 73 6.68 12.36 9.86
N PRO A 74 6.38 12.93 11.04
CA PRO A 74 5.02 13.33 11.38
C PRO A 74 4.40 14.29 10.33
N GLN A 75 3.06 14.32 10.24
CA GLN A 75 2.34 15.16 9.26
C GLN A 75 2.78 16.62 9.30
N VAL A 76 2.91 17.22 8.11
CA VAL A 76 3.23 18.64 7.92
C VAL A 76 1.96 19.47 8.03
N GLU A 77 2.02 20.55 8.81
CA GLU A 77 0.90 21.46 8.99
C GLU A 77 1.05 22.68 8.08
N VAL A 78 0.03 22.91 7.24
CA VAL A 78 -0.08 24.09 6.38
C VAL A 78 -1.09 25.04 7.01
N ARG A 79 -0.70 26.29 7.26
CA ARG A 79 -1.55 27.32 7.88
C ARG A 79 -1.66 28.52 6.98
N ALA A 80 -2.87 29.08 6.90
CA ALA A 80 -3.14 30.31 6.18
C ALA A 80 -4.04 31.23 7.00
N TRP A 81 -3.78 32.54 6.96
CA TRP A 81 -4.71 33.55 7.45
C TRP A 81 -5.32 34.25 6.26
N VAL A 82 -6.62 34.06 6.07
CA VAL A 82 -7.37 34.55 4.92
C VAL A 82 -8.46 35.47 5.44
N ARG A 83 -8.57 36.64 4.82
CA ARG A 83 -9.60 37.61 5.16
C ARG A 83 -10.32 38.06 3.90
N ASP A 84 -11.62 38.17 4.03
CA ASP A 84 -12.52 38.63 2.98
C ASP A 84 -13.73 39.32 3.61
N ASP A 85 -14.24 40.38 2.97
CA ASP A 85 -15.34 41.19 3.50
C ASP A 85 -16.72 40.57 3.17
N VAL A 86 -16.84 39.81 2.06
CA VAL A 86 -18.04 39.05 1.64
C VAL A 86 -18.07 37.66 2.30
N GLY A 87 -16.89 37.21 2.72
CA GLY A 87 -16.65 35.99 3.47
C GLY A 87 -16.09 34.88 2.59
N VAL A 88 -15.15 34.14 3.16
CA VAL A 88 -14.45 33.05 2.48
C VAL A 88 -15.36 31.83 2.34
N GLU A 89 -15.47 31.29 1.12
CA GLU A 89 -16.17 30.05 0.82
C GLU A 89 -15.27 28.84 1.12
N THR A 90 -14.08 28.80 0.52
CA THR A 90 -13.16 27.66 0.61
C THR A 90 -11.71 28.12 0.68
N VAL A 91 -10.89 27.42 1.46
CA VAL A 91 -9.44 27.54 1.46
C VAL A 91 -8.84 26.14 1.36
N TYR A 92 -7.86 25.97 0.50
CA TYR A 92 -7.15 24.72 0.35
C TYR A 92 -5.69 24.98 -0.02
N ALA A 93 -4.84 23.99 0.20
CA ALA A 93 -3.47 24.00 -0.29
C ALA A 93 -3.28 22.90 -1.33
N GLU A 94 -2.36 23.12 -2.25
CA GLU A 94 -1.91 22.11 -3.22
C GLU A 94 -0.44 21.82 -2.97
N ALA A 95 -0.10 20.54 -2.86
CA ALA A 95 1.30 20.08 -2.73
C ALA A 95 1.48 18.82 -3.57
N ALA A 96 2.42 18.84 -4.53
CA ALA A 96 2.72 17.71 -5.40
C ALA A 96 1.49 17.07 -6.07
N GLY A 97 0.56 17.89 -6.57
CA GLY A 97 -0.69 17.43 -7.21
C GLY A 97 -1.77 16.92 -6.25
N LEU A 98 -1.56 17.04 -4.93
CA LEU A 98 -2.56 16.67 -3.91
C LEU A 98 -3.36 17.86 -3.43
N PHE A 99 -4.69 17.71 -3.37
CA PHE A 99 -5.59 18.66 -2.75
C PHE A 99 -5.60 18.50 -1.22
N ILE A 100 -5.26 19.56 -0.48
CA ILE A 100 -5.23 19.60 0.97
C ILE A 100 -6.33 20.54 1.47
N PRO A 101 -7.47 20.03 1.96
CA PRO A 101 -8.51 20.88 2.51
C PRO A 101 -8.00 21.62 3.75
N MET A 102 -8.23 22.93 3.83
CA MET A 102 -7.87 23.74 4.99
C MET A 102 -9.13 24.20 5.71
N ILE A 103 -9.20 23.98 7.01
CA ILE A 103 -10.40 24.21 7.81
C ILE A 103 -10.13 25.30 8.85
N ASP A 104 -11.06 26.24 8.97
CA ASP A 104 -11.13 27.17 10.10
C ASP A 104 -12.26 26.75 11.05
N LEU A 105 -11.90 25.98 12.08
CA LEU A 105 -12.83 25.50 13.10
C LEU A 105 -13.37 26.62 14.01
N THR A 106 -12.69 27.77 14.03
CA THR A 106 -12.96 28.87 14.96
C THR A 106 -13.67 30.06 14.33
N ARG A 107 -13.78 30.08 12.99
CA ARG A 107 -14.25 31.23 12.20
C ARG A 107 -13.44 32.50 12.49
N SER A 108 -12.13 32.34 12.70
CA SER A 108 -11.20 33.44 12.96
C SER A 108 -10.47 33.93 11.70
N GLY A 109 -10.75 33.34 10.54
CA GLY A 109 -9.98 33.52 9.30
C GLY A 109 -8.68 32.72 9.29
N ARG A 110 -8.48 31.83 10.27
CA ARG A 110 -7.27 31.01 10.41
C ARG A 110 -7.55 29.58 9.98
N TYR A 111 -7.00 29.22 8.83
CA TYR A 111 -7.19 27.93 8.20
C TYR A 111 -5.97 27.05 8.47
N ALA A 112 -6.21 25.77 8.77
CA ALA A 112 -5.17 24.77 8.91
C ALA A 112 -5.52 23.53 8.08
N GLY A 113 -4.54 23.02 7.35
CA GLY A 113 -4.57 21.74 6.64
C GLY A 113 -3.37 20.89 7.04
N ARG A 114 -3.42 19.60 6.72
CA ARG A 114 -2.30 18.68 6.96
C ARG A 114 -2.00 17.91 5.69
N CYS A 115 -0.72 17.83 5.32
CA CYS A 115 -0.28 16.99 4.22
C CYS A 115 0.55 15.80 4.71
N SER A 116 0.51 14.74 3.91
CA SER A 116 1.25 13.51 4.17
C SER A 116 2.75 13.73 3.98
N SER A 117 3.56 13.18 4.88
CA SER A 117 5.02 13.14 4.80
C SER A 117 5.54 12.06 3.83
N ASN A 118 4.64 11.41 3.10
CA ASN A 118 4.97 10.33 2.16
C ASN A 118 5.30 10.83 0.75
N LEU A 119 5.42 12.14 0.58
CA LEU A 119 5.90 12.73 -0.67
C LEU A 119 7.30 12.17 -1.00
N PRO A 120 7.62 11.96 -2.29
CA PRO A 120 8.95 11.51 -2.68
C PRO A 120 10.01 12.54 -2.27
N PRO A 121 11.28 12.14 -2.04
CA PRO A 121 12.35 13.09 -1.77
C PRO A 121 12.45 14.17 -2.85
N GLY A 122 12.63 15.42 -2.44
CA GLY A 122 12.67 16.58 -3.34
C GLY A 122 12.02 17.83 -2.76
N ASP A 123 12.06 18.91 -3.54
CA ASP A 123 11.42 20.18 -3.21
C ASP A 123 10.01 20.23 -3.80
N HIS A 124 9.01 20.35 -2.94
CA HIS A 124 7.60 20.37 -3.30
C HIS A 124 7.04 21.77 -3.09
N PRO A 125 6.67 22.51 -4.15
CA PRO A 125 5.99 23.78 -3.98
C PRO A 125 4.63 23.56 -3.33
N ILE A 126 4.28 24.44 -2.39
CA ILE A 126 2.97 24.47 -1.74
C ILE A 126 2.29 25.77 -2.15
N GLU A 127 1.14 25.63 -2.81
CA GLU A 127 0.31 26.76 -3.22
C GLU A 127 -0.94 26.81 -2.34
N ILE A 128 -1.19 27.95 -1.68
CA ILE A 128 -2.42 28.18 -0.93
C ILE A 128 -3.40 28.95 -1.81
N ILE A 129 -4.62 28.43 -1.89
CA ILE A 129 -5.70 28.99 -2.69
C ILE A 129 -6.88 29.30 -1.77
N ALA A 130 -7.39 30.53 -1.87
CA ALA A 130 -8.57 30.99 -1.15
C ALA A 130 -9.62 31.47 -2.14
N VAL A 131 -10.88 31.11 -1.91
CA VAL A 131 -12.05 31.47 -2.73
C VAL A 131 -13.11 32.07 -1.81
N ASP A 132 -13.65 33.24 -2.15
CA ASP A 132 -14.77 33.87 -1.43
C ASP A 132 -16.14 33.39 -1.95
N LYS A 133 -17.22 33.86 -1.33
CA LYS A 133 -18.61 33.50 -1.70
C LYS A 133 -19.14 34.15 -2.99
N ALA A 134 -18.54 35.25 -3.43
CA ALA A 134 -18.78 35.82 -4.77
C ALA A 134 -18.03 35.01 -5.85
N GLY A 135 -17.11 34.15 -5.41
CA GLY A 135 -16.27 33.29 -6.20
C GLY A 135 -14.88 33.87 -6.45
N ASN A 136 -14.55 35.11 -6.06
CA ASN A 136 -13.21 35.65 -6.32
C ASN A 136 -12.15 34.87 -5.54
N ALA A 137 -10.95 34.81 -6.09
CA ALA A 137 -9.93 33.90 -5.58
C ALA A 137 -8.53 34.49 -5.58
N ALA A 138 -7.75 34.14 -4.57
CA ALA A 138 -6.36 34.53 -4.41
C ALA A 138 -5.46 33.31 -4.21
N ARG A 139 -4.19 33.49 -4.58
CA ARG A 139 -3.16 32.45 -4.48
C ARG A 139 -1.89 32.96 -3.80
N ASN A 140 -1.20 32.08 -3.09
CA ASN A 140 0.15 32.28 -2.59
C ASN A 140 1.00 31.04 -2.92
N ALA A 141 2.02 31.20 -3.75
CA ALA A 141 2.88 30.11 -4.26
C ALA A 141 4.35 30.25 -3.78
N GLU A 142 4.57 30.89 -2.62
CA GLU A 142 5.93 31.18 -2.13
C GLU A 142 6.49 30.12 -1.19
N LEU A 143 5.69 29.09 -0.87
CA LEU A 143 6.05 28.07 0.10
C LEU A 143 6.66 26.85 -0.61
N VAL A 144 7.73 26.31 -0.03
CA VAL A 144 8.37 25.06 -0.49
C VAL A 144 8.54 24.14 0.71
N LEU A 145 8.10 22.89 0.57
CA LEU A 145 8.37 21.80 1.49
C LEU A 145 9.48 20.94 0.92
N ARG A 146 10.61 20.85 1.64
CA ARG A 146 11.70 19.96 1.26
C ARG A 146 11.58 18.62 1.97
N VAL A 147 11.59 17.54 1.20
CA VAL A 147 11.57 16.17 1.70
C VAL A 147 12.93 15.53 1.44
N LEU A 148 13.63 15.14 2.50
CA LEU A 148 14.94 14.49 2.44
C LEU A 148 14.79 12.97 2.23
N ASP A 149 15.74 12.36 1.52
CA ASP A 149 15.92 10.91 1.54
C ASP A 149 16.35 10.52 2.97
N PRO A 150 15.65 9.59 3.66
CA PRO A 150 16.03 9.16 5.00
C PRO A 150 17.48 8.67 5.12
N ARG A 151 18.08 8.21 4.01
CA ARG A 151 19.45 7.68 3.95
C ARG A 151 20.51 8.72 3.58
N ASP A 152 20.11 9.88 3.05
CA ASP A 152 21.00 10.97 2.64
C ASP A 152 20.45 12.29 3.20
N LEU A 153 20.80 12.58 4.47
CA LEU A 153 20.23 13.69 5.21
C LEU A 153 20.89 15.02 4.84
N ASN A 154 22.11 14.97 4.34
CA ASN A 154 22.85 16.16 3.91
C ASN A 154 22.61 16.50 2.42
N SER A 155 21.91 15.62 1.69
CA SER A 155 21.56 15.73 0.27
C SER A 155 22.77 15.81 -0.67
N ASN A 156 23.88 15.13 -0.34
CA ASN A 156 25.07 15.08 -1.19
C ASN A 156 25.07 13.90 -2.18
N ARG A 157 23.99 13.11 -2.21
CA ARG A 157 23.80 11.89 -3.01
C ARG A 157 24.67 10.71 -2.58
N ILE A 158 25.20 10.74 -1.36
CA ILE A 158 25.93 9.66 -0.73
C ILE A 158 25.10 9.24 0.47
N GLU A 159 24.83 7.94 0.61
CA GLU A 159 24.21 7.42 1.81
C GLU A 159 25.09 7.73 3.02
N ASP A 160 24.51 8.31 4.08
CA ASP A 160 25.22 8.82 5.25
C ASP A 160 26.08 7.71 5.91
N SER A 161 25.69 6.43 5.84
CA SER A 161 26.48 5.31 6.38
C SER A 161 27.84 5.13 5.69
N LEU A 162 27.95 5.47 4.39
CA LEU A 162 29.21 5.44 3.66
C LEU A 162 30.17 6.54 4.12
N GLU A 163 29.65 7.63 4.68
CA GLU A 163 30.47 8.70 5.24
C GLU A 163 31.07 8.30 6.58
N GLU A 164 30.45 7.38 7.31
CA GLU A 164 30.93 6.87 8.59
C GLU A 164 31.83 5.62 8.45
N ALA A 165 31.89 4.99 7.27
CA ALA A 165 32.64 3.76 7.02
C ALA A 165 34.16 3.90 7.27
N GLU A 166 34.76 3.00 8.07
CA GLU A 166 36.20 3.05 8.37
C GLU A 166 37.08 2.48 7.23
N ASP A 167 36.50 1.73 6.30
CA ASP A 167 37.23 1.02 5.25
C ASP A 167 37.73 1.94 4.11
N GLU A 168 38.93 1.65 3.58
CA GLU A 168 39.52 2.40 2.47
C GLU A 168 38.84 2.09 1.11
N GLU A 169 38.33 0.87 0.95
CA GLU A 169 37.52 0.44 -0.19
C GLU A 169 36.14 0.02 0.30
N VAL A 170 35.10 0.55 -0.34
CA VAL A 170 33.71 0.30 0.03
C VAL A 170 32.95 -0.29 -1.15
N ARG A 171 32.07 -1.24 -0.85
CA ARG A 171 31.16 -1.86 -1.81
C ARG A 171 29.89 -1.01 -1.87
N VAL A 172 29.56 -0.54 -3.07
CA VAL A 172 28.47 0.43 -3.26
C VAL A 172 27.55 0.02 -4.40
N ILE A 173 26.32 0.51 -4.32
CA ILE A 173 25.35 0.49 -5.40
C ILE A 173 25.15 1.92 -5.88
N VAL A 174 25.46 2.18 -7.15
CA VAL A 174 25.31 3.49 -7.77
C VAL A 174 24.03 3.49 -8.60
N LEU A 175 23.07 4.34 -8.23
CA LEU A 175 21.87 4.60 -9.02
C LEU A 175 22.08 5.74 -10.00
N VAL A 176 21.49 5.61 -11.18
CA VAL A 176 21.50 6.62 -12.23
C VAL A 176 20.11 6.98 -12.72
N ASP A 177 20.04 8.09 -13.46
CA ASP A 177 18.88 8.42 -14.28
C ASP A 177 18.60 7.30 -15.29
N GLU A 178 17.32 7.04 -15.57
CA GLU A 178 16.89 5.93 -16.45
C GLU A 178 17.46 6.04 -17.88
N ASN A 179 17.79 7.26 -18.32
CA ASN A 179 18.39 7.54 -19.62
C ASN A 179 19.92 7.69 -19.58
N ALA A 180 20.53 7.55 -18.41
CA ALA A 180 21.97 7.64 -18.23
C ALA A 180 22.60 6.24 -18.17
N THR A 181 23.74 6.09 -18.83
CA THR A 181 24.56 4.87 -18.74
C THR A 181 25.80 5.16 -17.91
N LEU A 182 26.00 4.38 -16.85
CA LEU A 182 27.29 4.28 -16.18
C LEU A 182 28.32 3.63 -17.13
N GLU A 183 29.38 4.35 -17.42
CA GLU A 183 30.59 3.83 -18.05
C GLU A 183 31.55 3.36 -16.94
N GLY A 184 31.91 2.07 -16.91
CA GLY A 184 32.80 1.50 -15.88
C GLY A 184 32.69 -0.03 -15.70
N GLU A 185 33.60 -0.60 -14.89
CA GLU A 185 33.69 -2.03 -14.53
C GLU A 185 32.76 -2.41 -13.35
N GLY A 186 31.46 -2.16 -13.48
CA GLY A 186 30.45 -2.54 -12.47
C GLY A 186 29.41 -3.54 -13.01
N GLU A 187 28.83 -4.35 -12.12
CA GLU A 187 27.74 -5.26 -12.48
C GLU A 187 26.43 -4.46 -12.58
N LYS A 188 25.86 -4.39 -13.80
CA LYS A 188 24.69 -3.55 -14.08
C LYS A 188 23.41 -4.30 -13.75
N PHE A 189 22.50 -3.59 -13.09
CA PHE A 189 21.16 -4.10 -12.82
C PHE A 189 20.21 -3.77 -13.98
N ARG A 190 19.20 -4.63 -14.19
CA ARG A 190 18.10 -4.38 -15.14
C ARG A 190 16.85 -3.90 -14.42
N ILE A 191 16.60 -4.42 -13.23
CA ILE A 191 15.44 -4.12 -12.39
C ILE A 191 15.55 -2.73 -11.79
N LEU A 192 16.77 -2.24 -11.55
CA LEU A 192 17.04 -0.86 -11.12
C LEU A 192 18.02 -0.19 -12.09
N PRO A 193 17.85 1.11 -12.40
CA PRO A 193 18.80 1.85 -13.21
C PRO A 193 20.07 2.13 -12.39
N GLY A 194 21.03 1.20 -12.42
CA GLY A 194 22.24 1.30 -11.61
C GLY A 194 23.21 0.14 -11.79
N ALA A 195 24.26 0.13 -10.97
CA ALA A 195 25.26 -0.94 -10.94
C ALA A 195 25.87 -1.09 -9.54
N SER A 196 26.35 -2.29 -9.21
CA SER A 196 27.23 -2.52 -8.06
C SER A 196 28.70 -2.41 -8.46
N MET A 197 29.53 -1.89 -7.54
CA MET A 197 30.97 -1.77 -7.73
C MET A 197 31.70 -1.65 -6.39
N ILE A 198 33.00 -1.92 -6.40
CA ILE A 198 33.92 -1.66 -5.28
C ILE A 198 34.71 -0.42 -5.64
N VAL A 199 34.69 0.59 -4.77
CA VAL A 199 35.31 1.89 -5.03
C VAL A 199 36.16 2.34 -3.84
N PRO A 200 37.29 3.03 -4.07
CA PRO A 200 37.99 3.72 -3.00
C PRO A 200 37.09 4.78 -2.38
N ARG A 201 37.06 4.88 -1.05
CA ARG A 201 36.22 5.83 -0.32
C ARG A 201 36.45 7.28 -0.79
N GLY A 202 37.68 7.64 -1.13
CA GLY A 202 38.04 8.97 -1.64
C GLY A 202 37.41 9.33 -2.99
N GLU A 203 36.84 8.36 -3.72
CA GLU A 203 36.20 8.58 -5.02
C GLU A 203 34.68 8.77 -4.93
N LEU A 204 34.06 8.53 -3.76
CA LEU A 204 32.61 8.62 -3.57
C LEU A 204 32.04 9.99 -3.98
N GLU A 205 32.67 11.09 -3.57
CA GLU A 205 32.26 12.45 -3.95
C GLU A 205 32.36 12.70 -5.46
N SER A 206 33.39 12.14 -6.10
CA SER A 206 33.56 12.24 -7.55
C SER A 206 32.48 11.47 -8.31
N ILE A 207 32.11 10.29 -7.82
CA ILE A 207 31.04 9.47 -8.39
C ILE A 207 29.69 10.18 -8.20
N ALA A 208 29.37 10.61 -6.98
CA ALA A 208 28.13 11.33 -6.66
C ALA A 208 27.97 12.64 -7.46
N GLY A 209 29.09 13.32 -7.75
CA GLY A 209 29.14 14.53 -8.58
C GLY A 209 29.01 14.28 -10.09
N THR A 210 29.06 13.02 -10.54
CA THR A 210 28.96 12.69 -11.97
C THR A 210 27.55 12.98 -12.50
N THR A 211 27.46 13.56 -13.70
CA THR A 211 26.17 13.88 -14.31
C THR A 211 25.37 12.59 -14.57
N GLY A 212 24.12 12.57 -14.10
CA GLY A 212 23.24 11.41 -14.24
C GLY A 212 23.26 10.44 -13.05
N VAL A 213 24.15 10.62 -12.06
CA VAL A 213 24.11 9.85 -10.81
C VAL A 213 23.05 10.42 -9.88
N LYS A 214 22.13 9.54 -9.45
CA LYS A 214 21.06 9.87 -8.49
C LYS A 214 21.51 9.71 -7.06
N GLY A 215 22.30 8.67 -6.78
CA GLY A 215 22.75 8.35 -5.43
C GLY A 215 23.76 7.21 -5.41
N VAL A 216 24.60 7.21 -4.37
CA VAL A 216 25.55 6.15 -4.04
C VAL A 216 25.13 5.56 -2.70
N TYR A 217 24.78 4.29 -2.70
CA TYR A 217 24.23 3.58 -1.56
C TYR A 217 25.16 2.48 -1.09
N GLU A 218 25.12 2.17 0.20
CA GLU A 218 25.89 1.08 0.77
C GLU A 218 25.35 -0.27 0.28
N ASP A 219 26.25 -1.16 -0.12
CA ASP A 219 25.89 -2.54 -0.39
C ASP A 219 25.81 -3.33 0.93
N LYS A 220 24.68 -3.16 1.63
CA LYS A 220 24.47 -3.72 2.96
C LYS A 220 24.41 -5.25 2.95
N LYS A 221 24.92 -5.86 4.02
CA LYS A 221 24.78 -7.30 4.24
C LYS A 221 23.39 -7.63 4.76
N LEU A 222 22.71 -8.56 4.11
CA LEU A 222 21.42 -9.13 4.50
C LEU A 222 21.64 -10.48 5.18
N ARG A 223 20.68 -10.92 6.02
CA ARG A 223 20.73 -12.22 6.69
C ARG A 223 19.39 -12.96 6.68
N ILE A 224 19.46 -14.28 6.86
CA ILE A 224 18.30 -15.12 7.15
C ILE A 224 17.58 -14.65 8.41
N LEU A 225 16.25 -14.81 8.43
CA LEU A 225 15.37 -14.40 9.54
C LEU A 225 14.77 -15.64 10.23
N GLY A 226 15.61 -16.60 10.61
CA GLY A 226 15.20 -17.83 11.29
C GLY A 226 16.24 -18.35 12.28
N GLU A 227 15.78 -19.00 13.34
CA GLU A 227 16.65 -19.64 14.34
C GLU A 227 16.23 -21.10 14.57
N PRO A 228 17.19 -22.05 14.62
CA PRO A 228 16.92 -23.45 14.98
C PRO A 228 16.49 -23.53 16.45
N ILE A 229 15.44 -24.28 16.75
CA ILE A 229 14.99 -24.56 18.12
C ILE A 229 14.46 -26.00 18.24
N GLU A 230 14.16 -26.46 19.44
CA GLU A 230 13.51 -27.76 19.66
C GLU A 230 11.98 -27.59 19.75
N GLY A 231 11.21 -28.14 18.81
CA GLY A 231 9.81 -28.52 19.03
C GLY A 231 8.78 -28.21 17.93
N TYR A 232 7.66 -28.93 18.09
CA TYR A 232 6.28 -28.90 17.54
C TYR A 232 6.00 -29.06 16.03
N ARG A 233 5.06 -29.95 15.73
CA ARG A 233 4.50 -30.22 14.39
C ARG A 233 3.06 -29.72 14.33
N PRO A 234 2.71 -28.73 13.49
CA PRO A 234 1.33 -28.54 13.08
C PRO A 234 0.98 -29.55 11.98
N LYS A 235 0.76 -30.82 12.35
CA LYS A 235 0.00 -31.74 11.50
C LYS A 235 -1.49 -31.49 11.78
N ASN A 236 -2.27 -31.18 10.73
CA ASN A 236 -3.75 -31.09 10.72
C ASN A 236 -4.40 -29.71 10.97
N ASP A 237 -3.81 -28.61 10.52
CA ASP A 237 -4.56 -27.34 10.46
C ASP A 237 -5.42 -27.28 9.18
N PRO A 238 -6.76 -27.29 9.29
CA PRO A 238 -7.66 -27.26 8.12
C PRO A 238 -7.59 -25.95 7.34
N ARG A 239 -6.90 -24.92 7.84
CA ARG A 239 -6.65 -23.67 7.12
C ARG A 239 -5.62 -23.81 6.01
N PHE A 240 -4.81 -24.87 6.03
CA PHE A 240 -3.75 -25.12 5.05
C PHE A 240 -4.03 -26.34 4.14
N ALA A 241 -5.07 -27.11 4.43
CA ALA A 241 -5.42 -28.32 3.67
C ALA A 241 -6.61 -28.06 2.73
N VAL A 242 -6.34 -28.00 1.43
CA VAL A 242 -7.34 -28.01 0.36
C VAL A 242 -7.08 -29.24 -0.51
N ASP A 243 -7.99 -30.20 -0.48
CA ASP A 243 -7.77 -31.54 -1.07
C ASP A 243 -7.76 -31.52 -2.61
N ASP A 244 -8.31 -30.48 -3.24
CA ASP A 244 -8.50 -30.38 -4.69
C ASP A 244 -7.38 -29.60 -5.42
N TYR A 245 -6.47 -28.95 -4.68
CA TYR A 245 -5.43 -28.09 -5.25
C TYR A 245 -4.08 -28.37 -4.60
N SER A 246 -3.03 -28.45 -5.40
CA SER A 246 -1.68 -28.77 -4.96
C SER A 246 -0.64 -27.72 -5.34
N GLY A 247 -1.03 -26.64 -6.03
CA GLY A 247 -0.16 -25.70 -6.71
C GLY A 247 0.36 -26.21 -8.06
N TRP A 248 -0.30 -27.21 -8.66
CA TRP A 248 0.16 -27.81 -9.91
C TRP A 248 0.18 -26.79 -11.05
N GLY A 249 1.25 -26.83 -11.85
CA GLY A 249 1.43 -25.92 -13.00
C GLY A 249 1.86 -24.51 -12.63
N VAL A 250 2.15 -24.25 -11.34
CA VAL A 250 2.69 -22.99 -10.85
C VAL A 250 4.12 -23.19 -10.37
N THR A 251 5.00 -22.24 -10.66
CA THR A 251 6.41 -22.31 -10.22
C THR A 251 6.73 -21.23 -9.19
N VAL A 252 7.34 -21.65 -8.08
CA VAL A 252 7.80 -20.76 -7.02
C VAL A 252 9.32 -20.65 -7.05
N ALA A 253 9.83 -19.44 -7.29
CA ALA A 253 11.24 -19.13 -7.09
C ALA A 253 11.53 -18.88 -5.61
N ILE A 254 12.57 -19.52 -5.07
CA ILE A 254 13.03 -19.32 -3.70
C ILE A 254 14.45 -18.75 -3.70
N LEU A 255 14.61 -17.54 -3.15
CA LEU A 255 15.90 -16.89 -2.97
C LEU A 255 16.38 -17.17 -1.54
N ASP A 256 17.30 -18.11 -1.38
CA ASP A 256 17.72 -18.61 -0.06
C ASP A 256 19.17 -19.13 -0.05
N THR A 257 19.52 -20.01 0.90
CA THR A 257 20.82 -20.68 1.03
C THR A 257 20.99 -21.86 0.06
N GLY A 258 19.97 -22.15 -0.76
CA GLY A 258 19.93 -23.29 -1.67
C GLY A 258 18.82 -24.28 -1.28
N ALA A 259 18.92 -25.52 -1.76
CA ALA A 259 18.03 -26.61 -1.34
C ALA A 259 18.77 -27.96 -1.47
N ASP A 260 18.48 -28.91 -0.59
CA ASP A 260 18.98 -30.28 -0.72
C ASP A 260 18.09 -31.08 -1.70
N PRO A 261 18.57 -31.34 -2.93
CA PRO A 261 17.78 -32.06 -3.94
C PRO A 261 17.63 -33.55 -3.63
N ASN A 262 18.33 -34.09 -2.61
CA ASN A 262 18.26 -35.52 -2.27
C ASN A 262 17.38 -35.78 -1.03
N HIS A 263 16.82 -34.74 -0.42
CA HIS A 263 15.91 -34.90 0.69
C HIS A 263 14.58 -35.43 0.16
N ARG A 264 13.98 -36.45 0.78
CA ARG A 264 12.73 -37.09 0.30
C ARG A 264 11.57 -36.12 0.03
N SER A 265 11.48 -35.03 0.79
CA SER A 265 10.46 -34.00 0.56
C SER A 265 10.68 -33.20 -0.72
N LEU A 266 11.90 -33.18 -1.28
CA LEU A 266 12.33 -32.32 -2.38
C LEU A 266 12.98 -33.06 -3.56
N ASP A 267 13.27 -34.35 -3.43
CA ASP A 267 13.93 -35.20 -4.44
C ASP A 267 12.97 -35.74 -5.51
N ASP A 268 11.67 -35.47 -5.34
CA ASP A 268 10.56 -35.87 -6.21
C ASP A 268 10.56 -37.32 -6.68
N MET A 269 11.18 -38.20 -5.89
CA MET A 269 11.22 -39.64 -6.11
C MET A 269 10.42 -40.39 -5.02
N ASP A 270 9.32 -39.81 -4.54
CA ASP A 270 8.43 -40.38 -3.52
C ASP A 270 7.01 -40.70 -4.02
N ASP A 271 6.78 -41.98 -4.31
CA ASP A 271 5.62 -42.78 -3.90
C ASP A 271 4.15 -42.27 -4.10
N ASP A 272 3.88 -41.10 -4.67
CA ASP A 272 2.57 -40.50 -4.97
C ASP A 272 2.41 -40.29 -6.49
N LEU A 273 1.34 -40.85 -7.07
CA LEU A 273 1.08 -40.84 -8.52
C LEU A 273 0.65 -39.46 -9.05
N PHE A 274 0.37 -38.48 -8.17
CA PHE A 274 -0.17 -37.18 -8.54
C PHE A 274 0.87 -36.05 -8.64
N THR A 275 2.14 -36.28 -8.32
CA THR A 275 3.24 -35.28 -8.45
C THR A 275 4.37 -35.75 -9.37
N PRO A 276 4.12 -35.96 -10.68
CA PRO A 276 5.15 -36.47 -11.59
C PRO A 276 6.17 -35.37 -11.98
N GLY A 277 7.44 -35.53 -11.59
CA GLY A 277 8.59 -34.82 -12.16
C GLY A 277 9.45 -34.04 -11.15
N ALA A 278 10.63 -33.64 -11.61
CA ALA A 278 11.63 -32.86 -10.88
C ALA A 278 10.98 -31.73 -10.08
N LYS A 279 11.00 -31.77 -8.74
CA LYS A 279 10.42 -30.69 -7.93
C LYS A 279 11.26 -29.44 -8.06
N ILE A 280 12.57 -29.59 -8.09
CA ILE A 280 13.50 -28.51 -8.40
C ILE A 280 13.68 -28.46 -9.91
N VAL A 281 13.01 -27.51 -10.56
CA VAL A 281 12.96 -27.39 -12.02
C VAL A 281 14.16 -26.61 -12.58
N ALA A 282 14.75 -25.73 -11.76
CA ALA A 282 15.97 -25.01 -12.09
C ALA A 282 16.73 -24.60 -10.83
N PHE A 283 18.04 -24.39 -10.99
CA PHE A 283 18.92 -23.92 -9.93
C PHE A 283 19.89 -22.87 -10.45
N LYS A 284 20.15 -21.86 -9.63
CA LYS A 284 21.15 -20.83 -9.90
C LYS A 284 21.90 -20.49 -8.62
N ASP A 285 23.24 -20.56 -8.67
CA ASP A 285 24.12 -20.22 -7.56
C ASP A 285 24.88 -18.92 -7.83
N PHE A 286 24.56 -17.87 -7.08
CA PHE A 286 25.26 -16.58 -7.10
C PHE A 286 26.42 -16.52 -6.11
N VAL A 287 26.58 -17.52 -5.24
CA VAL A 287 27.58 -17.52 -4.17
C VAL A 287 28.84 -18.25 -4.61
N ASN A 288 28.71 -19.50 -5.06
CA ASN A 288 29.85 -20.33 -5.45
C ASN A 288 29.84 -20.71 -6.95
N GLY A 289 28.82 -20.26 -7.71
CA GLY A 289 28.73 -20.51 -9.16
C GLY A 289 28.61 -21.99 -9.53
N ARG A 290 28.09 -22.85 -8.65
CA ARG A 290 27.91 -24.27 -8.96
C ARG A 290 26.69 -24.51 -9.85
N GLU A 291 26.78 -25.55 -10.68
CA GLU A 291 25.67 -26.00 -11.53
C GLU A 291 24.75 -26.98 -10.80
N ASP A 292 25.31 -27.84 -9.94
CA ASP A 292 24.53 -28.81 -9.16
C ASP A 292 23.85 -28.14 -7.97
N VAL A 293 22.60 -28.53 -7.71
CA VAL A 293 21.80 -28.05 -6.57
C VAL A 293 22.37 -28.54 -5.24
N TYR A 294 22.46 -27.65 -4.26
CA TYR A 294 22.89 -27.97 -2.91
C TYR A 294 22.41 -26.91 -1.90
N ASP A 295 22.50 -27.25 -0.63
CA ASP A 295 22.34 -26.33 0.49
C ASP A 295 23.42 -26.65 1.53
N ASP A 296 24.28 -25.66 1.81
CA ASP A 296 25.36 -25.78 2.79
C ASP A 296 25.06 -25.05 4.11
N HIS A 297 23.82 -24.57 4.28
CA HIS A 297 23.32 -24.02 5.54
C HIS A 297 22.12 -24.80 6.07
N GLY A 298 21.11 -25.07 5.24
CA GLY A 298 19.89 -25.80 5.57
C GLY A 298 18.61 -24.97 5.63
N HIS A 299 18.72 -23.64 5.68
CA HIS A 299 17.55 -22.75 5.81
C HIS A 299 16.69 -22.81 4.54
N GLY A 300 17.33 -22.74 3.37
CA GLY A 300 16.62 -22.82 2.09
C GLY A 300 15.95 -24.17 1.86
N THR A 301 16.54 -25.28 2.29
CA THR A 301 15.89 -26.61 2.27
C THR A 301 14.63 -26.64 3.13
N HIS A 302 14.71 -26.05 4.33
CA HIS A 302 13.57 -25.95 5.25
C HIS A 302 12.42 -25.17 4.62
N CYS A 303 12.72 -23.96 4.10
CA CYS A 303 11.75 -23.09 3.43
C CYS A 303 11.18 -23.71 2.14
N ALA A 304 12.02 -24.32 1.30
CA ALA A 304 11.59 -25.00 0.07
C ALA A 304 10.56 -26.10 0.34
N SER A 305 10.78 -26.88 1.41
CA SER A 305 9.85 -27.94 1.81
C SER A 305 8.55 -27.39 2.41
N LEU A 306 8.55 -26.20 3.03
CA LEU A 306 7.31 -25.55 3.47
C LEU A 306 6.45 -25.05 2.31
N ILE A 307 7.08 -24.66 1.20
CA ILE A 307 6.38 -24.31 -0.04
C ILE A 307 5.81 -25.57 -0.68
N ALA A 308 6.69 -26.48 -1.10
CA ALA A 308 6.32 -27.55 -2.04
C ALA A 308 6.72 -28.96 -1.60
N GLY A 309 7.10 -29.17 -0.34
CA GLY A 309 7.53 -30.48 0.14
C GLY A 309 6.46 -31.56 -0.07
N THR A 310 6.88 -32.80 -0.36
CA THR A 310 6.02 -34.00 -0.44
C THR A 310 6.24 -34.94 0.76
N GLY A 311 5.39 -35.98 0.85
CA GLY A 311 5.53 -37.02 1.86
C GLY A 311 5.37 -36.55 3.31
N ASP A 312 6.35 -36.87 4.16
CA ASP A 312 6.30 -36.63 5.61
C ASP A 312 6.47 -35.14 5.98
N GLY A 313 7.14 -34.36 5.11
CA GLY A 313 7.37 -32.91 5.22
C GLY A 313 6.52 -32.12 4.21
N ARG A 314 5.23 -32.47 4.09
CA ARG A 314 4.31 -31.88 3.11
C ARG A 314 4.18 -30.35 3.29
N GLY A 315 4.49 -29.61 2.24
CA GLY A 315 4.30 -28.16 2.15
C GLY A 315 2.86 -27.78 1.80
N ILE A 316 2.61 -26.47 1.66
CA ILE A 316 1.29 -25.93 1.31
C ILE A 316 0.90 -26.26 -0.15
N ALA A 317 1.88 -26.24 -1.05
CA ALA A 317 1.73 -26.43 -2.50
C ALA A 317 2.59 -27.62 -3.00
N PRO A 318 2.30 -28.86 -2.60
CA PRO A 318 3.15 -30.02 -2.89
C PRO A 318 3.35 -30.33 -4.39
N GLY A 319 2.46 -29.85 -5.26
CA GLY A 319 2.51 -30.00 -6.71
C GLY A 319 3.17 -28.82 -7.45
N ALA A 320 3.61 -27.77 -6.75
CA ALA A 320 4.31 -26.65 -7.36
C ALA A 320 5.76 -27.01 -7.73
N GLY A 321 6.26 -26.41 -8.82
CA GLY A 321 7.68 -26.46 -9.18
C GLY A 321 8.50 -25.45 -8.38
N LEU A 322 9.77 -25.75 -8.13
CA LEU A 322 10.70 -24.88 -7.42
C LEU A 322 11.86 -24.44 -8.31
N VAL A 323 12.09 -23.14 -8.40
CA VAL A 323 13.33 -22.56 -8.92
C VAL A 323 14.17 -22.13 -7.74
N VAL A 324 15.27 -22.84 -7.48
CA VAL A 324 16.10 -22.60 -6.31
C VAL A 324 17.22 -21.64 -6.65
N ILE A 325 17.28 -20.50 -5.98
CA ILE A 325 18.25 -19.45 -6.24
C ILE A 325 19.06 -19.26 -4.97
N LYS A 326 20.29 -19.80 -4.99
CA LYS A 326 21.23 -19.63 -3.89
C LYS A 326 21.85 -18.25 -4.00
N VAL A 327 21.46 -17.37 -3.08
CA VAL A 327 22.03 -16.02 -2.94
C VAL A 327 22.75 -15.86 -1.61
N MET A 328 22.45 -16.69 -0.62
CA MET A 328 23.13 -16.66 0.69
C MET A 328 24.24 -17.69 0.83
N ASP A 329 25.30 -17.28 1.50
CA ASP A 329 26.43 -18.12 1.89
C ASP A 329 26.06 -19.12 3.00
N ARG A 330 27.06 -19.93 3.40
CA ARG A 330 26.93 -20.94 4.45
C ARG A 330 26.62 -20.37 5.84
N ASP A 331 26.80 -19.07 6.04
CA ASP A 331 26.51 -18.36 7.29
C ASP A 331 25.15 -17.65 7.21
N GLY A 332 24.38 -17.90 6.14
CA GLY A 332 23.04 -17.37 5.95
C GLY A 332 23.04 -15.88 5.64
N ALA A 333 24.07 -15.38 4.96
CA ALA A 333 24.21 -13.97 4.64
C ALA A 333 24.46 -13.74 3.15
N CYS A 334 24.03 -12.59 2.64
CA CYS A 334 24.31 -12.14 1.27
C CYS A 334 24.49 -10.63 1.21
N TYR A 335 25.06 -10.10 0.14
CA TYR A 335 25.03 -8.66 -0.11
C TYR A 335 23.74 -8.24 -0.80
N LEU A 336 23.34 -6.98 -0.62
CA LEU A 336 22.18 -6.39 -1.27
C LEU A 336 22.33 -6.46 -2.80
N SER A 337 23.53 -6.24 -3.35
CA SER A 337 23.80 -6.40 -4.77
C SER A 337 23.54 -7.82 -5.26
N ASP A 338 23.97 -8.85 -4.53
CA ASP A 338 23.73 -10.26 -4.89
C ASP A 338 22.22 -10.55 -4.95
N ALA A 339 21.45 -10.00 -3.99
CA ALA A 339 20.00 -10.10 -3.99
C ALA A 339 19.36 -9.40 -5.20
N LEU A 340 19.82 -8.20 -5.56
CA LEU A 340 19.33 -7.48 -6.73
C LEU A 340 19.65 -8.23 -8.04
N THR A 341 20.87 -8.75 -8.19
CA THR A 341 21.27 -9.58 -9.33
C THR A 341 20.43 -10.86 -9.41
N ALA A 342 20.11 -11.48 -8.28
CA ALA A 342 19.24 -12.66 -8.24
C ALA A 342 17.80 -12.33 -8.69
N LEU A 343 17.24 -11.19 -8.27
CA LEU A 343 15.92 -10.72 -8.73
C LEU A 343 15.93 -10.43 -10.24
N ASP A 344 17.00 -9.84 -10.77
CA ASP A 344 17.19 -9.64 -12.20
C ASP A 344 17.13 -10.95 -12.98
N TRP A 345 17.86 -11.96 -12.50
CA TRP A 345 17.87 -13.26 -13.13
C TRP A 345 16.50 -13.94 -13.08
N CYS A 346 15.75 -13.82 -11.99
CA CYS A 346 14.35 -14.28 -11.93
C CYS A 346 13.51 -13.62 -13.01
N LEU A 347 13.61 -12.30 -13.16
CA LEU A 347 12.81 -11.54 -14.11
C LEU A 347 13.14 -11.94 -15.55
N GLU A 348 14.42 -12.11 -15.87
CA GLU A 348 14.89 -12.54 -17.19
C GLU A 348 14.42 -13.95 -17.56
N ASN A 349 14.38 -14.85 -16.58
CA ASN A 349 14.03 -16.26 -16.80
C ASN A 349 12.56 -16.56 -16.48
N ARG A 350 11.79 -15.54 -16.10
CA ARG A 350 10.39 -15.66 -15.66
C ARG A 350 9.56 -16.46 -16.65
N ASP A 351 9.53 -16.03 -17.92
CA ASP A 351 8.67 -16.65 -18.93
C ASP A 351 9.18 -18.05 -19.32
N SER A 352 10.50 -18.25 -19.35
CA SER A 352 11.08 -19.54 -19.73
C SER A 352 10.96 -20.62 -18.65
N LEU A 353 10.98 -20.22 -17.37
CA LEU A 353 10.86 -21.10 -16.22
C LEU A 353 9.45 -21.09 -15.61
N GLY A 354 8.55 -20.25 -16.12
CA GLY A 354 7.20 -20.08 -15.60
C GLY A 354 7.17 -19.58 -14.16
N ILE A 355 8.03 -18.64 -13.77
CA ILE A 355 8.11 -18.12 -12.39
C ILE A 355 6.89 -17.22 -12.13
N ASP A 356 5.98 -17.70 -11.30
CA ASP A 356 4.74 -16.99 -10.95
C ASP A 356 4.81 -16.38 -9.55
N VAL A 357 5.51 -17.04 -8.63
CA VAL A 357 5.64 -16.64 -7.23
C VAL A 357 7.12 -16.59 -6.86
N LEU A 358 7.51 -15.60 -6.06
CA LEU A 358 8.83 -15.46 -5.49
C LEU A 358 8.71 -15.44 -3.97
N SER A 359 9.42 -16.34 -3.30
CA SER A 359 9.58 -16.36 -1.86
C SER A 359 10.97 -15.85 -1.49
N PHE A 360 11.03 -14.83 -0.65
CA PHE A 360 12.28 -14.24 -0.20
C PHE A 360 12.27 -14.02 1.31
N SER A 361 12.83 -14.99 2.01
CA SER A 361 12.80 -15.10 3.49
C SER A 361 14.04 -14.49 4.14
N VAL A 362 14.43 -13.30 3.69
CA VAL A 362 15.61 -12.55 4.11
C VAL A 362 15.26 -11.12 4.42
N GLY A 363 16.04 -10.50 5.30
CA GLY A 363 16.00 -9.06 5.40
C GLY A 363 17.21 -8.45 6.06
N GLY A 364 17.14 -7.13 6.21
CA GLY A 364 18.09 -6.38 7.03
C GLY A 364 18.01 -6.79 8.50
N GLU A 365 19.13 -6.66 9.21
CA GLU A 365 19.19 -6.93 10.66
C GLU A 365 18.47 -5.86 11.49
N VAL A 366 18.29 -4.67 10.92
CA VAL A 366 17.67 -3.51 11.57
C VAL A 366 16.34 -3.16 10.90
N PRO A 367 15.38 -2.59 11.66
CA PRO A 367 14.18 -2.00 11.09
C PRO A 367 14.52 -1.08 9.92
N SER A 368 13.72 -1.14 8.86
CA SER A 368 13.96 -0.29 7.70
C SER A 368 13.79 1.19 8.05
N GLU A 369 14.77 2.01 7.66
CA GLU A 369 14.71 3.46 7.80
C GLU A 369 13.99 4.15 6.63
N GLY A 370 13.32 3.40 5.74
CA GLY A 370 12.51 3.98 4.67
C GLY A 370 12.21 3.00 3.53
N ALA A 371 11.89 3.53 2.36
CA ALA A 371 11.91 2.72 1.15
C ALA A 371 13.36 2.47 0.74
N THR A 372 13.73 1.21 0.57
CA THR A 372 15.07 0.78 0.18
C THR A 372 15.14 0.38 -1.29
N LEU A 373 16.37 0.20 -1.80
CA LEU A 373 16.58 -0.33 -3.15
C LEU A 373 15.95 -1.73 -3.31
N LEU A 374 16.00 -2.55 -2.27
CA LEU A 374 15.38 -3.88 -2.31
C LEU A 374 13.85 -3.80 -2.31
N ASP A 375 13.27 -2.85 -1.57
CA ASP A 375 11.82 -2.64 -1.60
C ASP A 375 11.35 -2.25 -3.01
N GLU A 376 12.05 -1.31 -3.64
CA GLU A 376 11.74 -0.88 -5.01
C GLU A 376 11.91 -2.02 -6.00
N ALA A 377 13.00 -2.81 -5.91
CA ALA A 377 13.21 -3.97 -6.75
C ALA A 377 12.08 -5.01 -6.57
N CYS A 378 11.67 -5.30 -5.33
CA CYS A 378 10.56 -6.22 -5.08
C CYS A 378 9.23 -5.67 -5.60
N ASP A 379 8.94 -4.37 -5.48
CA ASP A 379 7.74 -3.77 -6.05
C ASP A 379 7.75 -3.86 -7.60
N ARG A 380 8.91 -3.69 -8.24
CA ARG A 380 9.07 -3.89 -9.69
C ARG A 380 8.89 -5.35 -10.12
N MET A 381 9.28 -6.32 -9.29
CA MET A 381 8.96 -7.74 -9.54
C MET A 381 7.45 -7.98 -9.54
N VAL A 382 6.73 -7.32 -8.62
CA VAL A 382 5.27 -7.38 -8.57
C VAL A 382 4.64 -6.74 -9.80
N ASP A 383 5.16 -5.59 -10.24
CA ASP A 383 4.71 -4.93 -11.48
C ASP A 383 4.98 -5.76 -12.74
N ALA A 384 6.05 -6.57 -12.72
CA ALA A 384 6.33 -7.52 -13.78
C ALA A 384 5.37 -8.72 -13.80
N GLY A 385 4.48 -8.86 -12.81
CA GLY A 385 3.48 -9.91 -12.72
C GLY A 385 3.94 -11.14 -11.94
N ILE A 386 4.90 -11.00 -11.04
CA ILE A 386 5.33 -12.07 -10.11
C ILE A 386 4.77 -11.77 -8.71
N VAL A 387 4.11 -12.73 -8.08
CA VAL A 387 3.66 -12.58 -6.69
C VAL A 387 4.87 -12.67 -5.76
N VAL A 388 5.15 -11.64 -4.97
CA VAL A 388 6.33 -11.63 -4.08
C VAL A 388 5.88 -11.78 -2.62
N SER A 389 6.32 -12.85 -1.95
CA SER A 389 6.09 -13.09 -0.53
C SER A 389 7.39 -12.96 0.26
N VAL A 390 7.39 -12.08 1.27
CA VAL A 390 8.58 -11.72 2.04
C VAL A 390 8.32 -11.82 3.53
N ALA A 391 9.37 -12.12 4.29
CA ALA A 391 9.32 -12.13 5.75
C ALA A 391 9.19 -10.71 6.32
N ALA A 392 8.39 -10.52 7.37
CA ALA A 392 8.25 -9.21 8.03
C ALA A 392 9.51 -8.77 8.79
N GLY A 393 10.34 -9.73 9.22
CA GLY A 393 11.48 -9.49 10.10
C GLY A 393 11.31 -10.09 11.49
N ASN A 394 12.43 -10.26 12.17
CA ASN A 394 12.51 -10.76 13.54
C ASN A 394 13.01 -9.69 14.54
N ALA A 395 12.71 -8.42 14.26
CA ALA A 395 13.13 -7.25 15.04
C ALA A 395 12.01 -6.70 15.98
N GLY A 396 10.90 -7.44 16.13
CA GLY A 396 9.87 -7.16 17.11
C GLY A 396 10.37 -7.31 18.57
N PRO A 397 9.56 -6.90 19.57
CA PRO A 397 8.15 -6.52 19.49
C PRO A 397 7.89 -5.02 19.31
N ALA A 398 8.93 -4.20 19.12
CA ALA A 398 8.78 -2.75 18.96
C ALA A 398 7.92 -2.42 17.74
N THR A 399 7.16 -1.32 17.80
CA THR A 399 6.49 -0.76 16.62
C THR A 399 7.51 -0.26 15.61
N ARG A 400 7.16 -0.20 14.32
CA ARG A 400 8.07 0.23 13.24
C ARG A 400 9.34 -0.63 13.19
N SER A 401 9.17 -1.94 13.31
CA SER A 401 10.27 -2.92 13.28
C SER A 401 10.29 -3.77 12.01
N ILE A 402 9.42 -3.50 11.04
CA ILE A 402 9.44 -4.19 9.73
C ILE A 402 10.80 -3.98 9.07
N VAL A 403 11.43 -5.08 8.65
CA VAL A 403 12.72 -5.04 7.95
C VAL A 403 12.48 -5.08 6.45
N THR A 404 13.42 -4.55 5.68
CA THR A 404 13.46 -4.67 4.22
C THR A 404 13.63 -6.13 3.81
N PRO A 405 12.93 -6.63 2.77
CA PRO A 405 12.02 -5.94 1.86
C PRO A 405 10.53 -5.91 2.30
N GLY A 406 10.26 -6.22 3.57
CA GLY A 406 8.90 -6.23 4.12
C GLY A 406 8.20 -4.86 4.14
N THR A 407 8.93 -3.77 3.91
CA THR A 407 8.41 -2.41 3.78
C THR A 407 7.91 -2.08 2.38
N ALA A 408 8.20 -2.88 1.37
CA ALA A 408 7.71 -2.69 0.00
C ALA A 408 6.17 -2.67 -0.06
N GLU A 409 5.60 -1.90 -0.98
CA GLU A 409 4.17 -1.62 -1.03
C GLU A 409 3.36 -2.79 -1.57
N LYS A 410 3.84 -3.38 -2.65
CA LYS A 410 3.11 -4.34 -3.50
C LYS A 410 3.33 -5.77 -3.05
N VAL A 411 4.43 -6.06 -2.36
CA VAL A 411 4.74 -7.39 -1.82
C VAL A 411 3.76 -7.84 -0.74
N ILE A 412 3.69 -9.15 -0.50
CA ILE A 412 2.98 -9.77 0.62
C ILE A 412 3.99 -9.98 1.76
N THR A 413 3.94 -9.10 2.75
CA THR A 413 4.78 -9.15 3.95
C THR A 413 4.12 -10.02 5.01
N VAL A 414 4.84 -11.02 5.51
CA VAL A 414 4.28 -12.06 6.37
C VAL A 414 4.89 -12.04 7.77
N GLY A 415 4.05 -11.82 8.78
CA GLY A 415 4.43 -11.98 10.19
C GLY A 415 4.26 -13.43 10.67
N ALA A 416 4.78 -13.73 11.86
CA ALA A 416 4.78 -15.09 12.41
C ALA A 416 3.90 -15.20 13.66
N THR A 417 3.07 -16.25 13.71
CA THR A 417 2.40 -16.70 14.94
C THR A 417 2.88 -18.08 15.35
N ASP A 418 2.58 -18.46 16.58
CA ASP A 418 2.55 -19.88 16.95
C ASP A 418 1.26 -20.56 16.41
N PRO A 419 1.18 -21.90 16.49
CA PRO A 419 -0.02 -22.64 16.08
C PRO A 419 -1.29 -22.29 16.88
N GLY A 420 -1.16 -21.69 18.05
CA GLY A 420 -2.28 -21.21 18.87
C GLY A 420 -2.80 -19.82 18.45
N GLY A 421 -2.18 -19.19 17.44
CA GLY A 421 -2.53 -17.85 16.98
C GLY A 421 -1.93 -16.73 17.82
N MET A 422 -0.99 -17.03 18.73
CA MET A 422 -0.26 -15.99 19.45
C MET A 422 0.87 -15.45 18.58
N ILE A 423 1.02 -14.12 18.52
CA ILE A 423 2.10 -13.50 17.75
C ILE A 423 3.47 -13.93 18.29
N PHE A 424 4.38 -14.32 17.40
CA PHE A 424 5.77 -14.54 17.74
C PHE A 424 6.37 -13.25 18.30
N GLN A 425 6.98 -13.32 19.49
CA GLN A 425 7.45 -12.12 20.19
C GLN A 425 8.41 -11.26 19.34
N ARG A 426 9.26 -11.92 18.54
CA ARG A 426 10.21 -11.24 17.67
C ARG A 426 9.62 -10.89 16.29
N SER A 427 8.41 -11.33 15.95
CA SER A 427 7.78 -10.92 14.68
C SER A 427 7.72 -9.40 14.63
N SER A 428 8.34 -8.85 13.59
CA SER A 428 8.34 -7.43 13.34
C SER A 428 6.92 -6.90 13.12
N ARG A 429 6.74 -5.62 13.47
CA ARG A 429 5.44 -4.95 13.56
C ARG A 429 5.51 -3.60 12.87
N GLY A 430 4.44 -3.25 12.20
CA GLY A 430 4.25 -1.94 11.61
C GLY A 430 4.01 -0.84 12.65
N PRO A 431 3.51 0.31 12.18
CA PRO A 431 3.37 0.62 10.76
C PRO A 431 4.74 0.75 10.10
N THR A 432 4.79 0.82 8.78
CA THR A 432 5.98 1.32 8.09
C THR A 432 6.22 2.78 8.46
N LEU A 433 7.38 3.36 8.12
CA LEU A 433 7.66 4.77 8.40
C LEU A 433 6.66 5.72 7.72
N ASP A 434 6.20 5.35 6.53
CA ASP A 434 5.15 6.04 5.78
C ASP A 434 3.72 5.68 6.24
N ASN A 435 3.59 5.08 7.44
CA ASN A 435 2.34 4.76 8.14
C ASN A 435 1.43 3.72 7.46
N ARG A 436 1.94 2.91 6.53
CA ARG A 436 1.18 1.77 5.97
C ARG A 436 1.10 0.64 6.99
N VAL A 437 -0.01 -0.10 6.96
CA VAL A 437 -0.20 -1.31 7.76
C VAL A 437 0.70 -2.41 7.22
N LYS A 438 1.58 -2.93 8.08
CA LYS A 438 2.42 -4.10 7.85
C LYS A 438 2.59 -4.88 9.16
N PRO A 439 2.78 -6.21 9.16
CA PRO A 439 2.74 -7.10 8.00
C PRO A 439 1.36 -7.09 7.31
N ASP A 440 1.25 -7.61 6.09
CA ASP A 440 -0.05 -7.69 5.42
C ASP A 440 -0.90 -8.80 6.04
N LEU A 441 -0.30 -9.93 6.41
CA LEU A 441 -0.96 -11.01 7.14
C LEU A 441 0.05 -11.81 7.96
N VAL A 442 -0.42 -12.76 8.77
CA VAL A 442 0.45 -13.66 9.52
C VAL A 442 0.22 -15.13 9.15
N ALA A 443 1.27 -15.93 9.27
CA ALA A 443 1.16 -17.39 9.18
C ALA A 443 1.95 -18.04 10.32
N VAL A 444 1.83 -19.36 10.46
CA VAL A 444 2.53 -20.11 11.51
C VAL A 444 4.03 -20.03 11.23
N GLY A 445 4.79 -19.47 12.16
CA GLY A 445 6.25 -19.30 12.03
C GLY A 445 7.02 -19.65 13.29
N VAL A 446 6.36 -20.20 14.33
CA VAL A 446 7.02 -20.65 15.55
C VAL A 446 6.94 -22.16 15.63
N ASN A 447 8.08 -22.80 15.92
CA ASN A 447 8.20 -24.24 16.07
C ASN A 447 7.65 -24.95 14.82
N VAL A 448 8.23 -24.65 13.66
CA VAL A 448 7.79 -25.20 12.38
C VAL A 448 8.75 -26.32 11.97
N THR A 449 8.26 -27.56 12.01
CA THR A 449 8.98 -28.72 11.50
C THR A 449 9.01 -28.73 9.97
N SER A 450 10.19 -28.86 9.37
CA SER A 450 10.37 -29.05 7.92
C SER A 450 11.62 -29.89 7.61
N ALA A 451 11.90 -30.10 6.33
CA ALA A 451 13.04 -30.87 5.83
C ALA A 451 14.38 -30.35 6.37
N LYS A 452 15.25 -31.28 6.77
CA LYS A 452 16.61 -31.00 7.24
C LYS A 452 17.64 -31.32 6.17
N ALA A 453 18.39 -30.32 5.72
CA ALA A 453 19.44 -30.49 4.72
C ALA A 453 20.54 -31.49 5.14
N GLY A 454 21.12 -32.18 4.15
CA GLY A 454 22.16 -33.17 4.34
C GLY A 454 21.64 -34.49 4.91
N THR A 455 20.31 -34.69 4.91
CA THR A 455 19.66 -35.92 5.37
C THR A 455 18.65 -36.39 4.35
N LEU A 456 18.41 -37.71 4.27
CA LEU A 456 17.42 -38.24 3.32
C LEU A 456 15.97 -38.05 3.80
N ARG A 457 15.75 -38.01 5.12
CA ARG A 457 14.40 -37.98 5.76
C ARG A 457 14.37 -37.22 7.08
N GLY A 458 15.45 -36.53 7.42
CA GLY A 458 15.53 -35.83 8.70
C GLY A 458 14.64 -34.60 8.68
N GLU A 459 14.10 -34.26 9.82
CA GLU A 459 13.33 -33.03 9.98
C GLU A 459 14.00 -32.17 11.06
N GLU A 460 13.78 -30.87 11.00
CA GLU A 460 14.18 -29.94 12.03
C GLU A 460 13.15 -28.84 12.24
N ASP A 461 13.15 -28.30 13.46
CA ASP A 461 12.22 -27.25 13.87
C ASP A 461 12.94 -25.89 13.82
N MET A 462 12.32 -24.92 13.16
CA MET A 462 12.81 -23.55 13.11
C MET A 462 11.71 -22.57 13.49
N SER A 463 12.11 -21.40 14.00
CA SER A 463 11.20 -20.27 14.22
C SER A 463 11.68 -19.00 13.55
N GLY A 464 10.74 -18.28 12.98
CA GLY A 464 10.97 -16.99 12.36
C GLY A 464 9.86 -16.63 11.38
N THR A 465 9.85 -15.36 10.99
CA THR A 465 9.05 -14.92 9.84
C THR A 465 9.50 -15.59 8.54
N SER A 466 10.74 -16.09 8.46
CA SER A 466 11.24 -16.95 7.37
C SER A 466 10.53 -18.29 7.23
N MET A 467 9.84 -18.80 8.25
CA MET A 467 9.02 -20.02 8.15
C MET A 467 7.57 -19.69 7.75
N ALA A 468 7.10 -18.48 8.08
CA ALA A 468 5.75 -18.03 7.76
C ALA A 468 5.62 -17.62 6.27
N ALA A 469 6.59 -16.85 5.76
CA ALA A 469 6.60 -16.39 4.36
C ALA A 469 6.52 -17.52 3.31
N PRO A 470 7.29 -18.62 3.36
CA PRO A 470 7.21 -19.70 2.37
C PRO A 470 5.85 -20.40 2.38
N GLN A 471 5.17 -20.50 3.54
CA GLN A 471 3.81 -21.05 3.57
C GLN A 471 2.83 -20.15 2.81
N VAL A 472 2.96 -18.83 2.91
CA VAL A 472 2.15 -17.88 2.14
C VAL A 472 2.50 -17.94 0.65
N ALA A 473 3.78 -18.11 0.28
CA ALA A 473 4.18 -18.34 -1.10
C ALA A 473 3.53 -19.61 -1.69
N GLY A 474 3.49 -20.71 -0.92
CA GLY A 474 2.76 -21.91 -1.31
C GLY A 474 1.25 -21.67 -1.45
N ALA A 475 0.64 -20.90 -0.53
CA ALA A 475 -0.77 -20.50 -0.64
C ALA A 475 -1.04 -19.69 -1.92
N CYS A 476 -0.12 -18.80 -2.32
CA CYS A 476 -0.20 -18.07 -3.59
C CYS A 476 -0.21 -19.04 -4.78
N ALA A 477 0.64 -20.07 -4.76
CA ALA A 477 0.67 -21.07 -5.83
C ALA A 477 -0.64 -21.85 -5.95
N VAL A 478 -1.24 -22.23 -4.83
CA VAL A 478 -2.55 -22.89 -4.80
C VAL A 478 -3.68 -21.97 -5.31
N ILE A 479 -3.65 -20.69 -4.98
CA ILE A 479 -4.61 -19.70 -5.51
C ILE A 479 -4.46 -19.54 -7.03
N LEU A 480 -3.22 -19.50 -7.54
CA LEU A 480 -2.93 -19.36 -8.97
C LEU A 480 -3.28 -20.61 -9.79
N GLU A 481 -3.15 -21.81 -9.22
CA GLU A 481 -3.69 -23.04 -9.82
C GLU A 481 -5.21 -22.95 -9.98
N LYS A 482 -5.92 -22.49 -8.94
CA LYS A 482 -7.37 -22.33 -8.95
C LYS A 482 -7.84 -21.29 -9.97
N GLN A 483 -7.19 -20.13 -10.01
CA GLN A 483 -7.50 -19.05 -10.95
C GLN A 483 -6.24 -18.62 -11.72
N PRO A 484 -5.92 -19.34 -12.82
CA PRO A 484 -4.81 -18.96 -13.68
C PRO A 484 -5.02 -17.55 -14.25
N GLY A 485 -3.98 -16.73 -14.22
CA GLY A 485 -4.00 -15.35 -14.73
C GLY A 485 -4.55 -14.31 -13.76
N LEU A 486 -4.79 -14.66 -12.49
CA LEU A 486 -4.97 -13.66 -11.44
C LEU A 486 -3.66 -12.87 -11.28
N ASP A 487 -3.73 -11.55 -11.32
CA ASP A 487 -2.56 -10.70 -11.18
C ASP A 487 -2.08 -10.66 -9.71
N PRO A 488 -0.85 -10.21 -9.44
CA PRO A 488 -0.32 -10.22 -8.08
C PRO A 488 -1.13 -9.42 -7.06
N ALA A 489 -1.70 -8.28 -7.49
CA ALA A 489 -2.59 -7.49 -6.65
C ALA A 489 -3.86 -8.27 -6.29
N GLY A 490 -4.45 -9.00 -7.25
CA GLY A 490 -5.56 -9.91 -7.03
C GLY A 490 -5.23 -11.05 -6.07
N VAL A 491 -4.06 -11.68 -6.19
CA VAL A 491 -3.63 -12.76 -5.27
C VAL A 491 -3.48 -12.21 -3.85
N LYS A 492 -2.75 -11.10 -3.69
CA LYS A 492 -2.61 -10.42 -2.39
C LYS A 492 -3.99 -10.14 -1.79
N ARG A 493 -4.90 -9.56 -2.57
CA ARG A 493 -6.25 -9.22 -2.14
C ARG A 493 -7.05 -10.43 -1.65
N VAL A 494 -7.01 -11.54 -2.38
CA VAL A 494 -7.69 -12.79 -1.98
C VAL A 494 -7.19 -13.24 -0.62
N LEU A 495 -5.87 -13.22 -0.40
CA LEU A 495 -5.28 -13.57 0.89
C LEU A 495 -5.77 -12.64 2.00
N LEU A 496 -5.76 -11.33 1.79
CA LEU A 496 -6.17 -10.36 2.82
C LEU A 496 -7.66 -10.45 3.16
N ARG A 497 -8.54 -10.64 2.16
CA ARG A 497 -10.00 -10.78 2.37
C ARG A 497 -10.40 -12.11 3.02
N SER A 498 -9.58 -13.13 2.83
CA SER A 498 -9.82 -14.48 3.35
C SER A 498 -9.18 -14.71 4.71
N ALA A 499 -8.26 -13.86 5.15
CA ALA A 499 -7.58 -14.00 6.42
C ALA A 499 -8.57 -14.05 7.60
N ASP A 500 -8.22 -14.86 8.59
CA ASP A 500 -8.95 -14.90 9.86
C ASP A 500 -8.51 -13.71 10.71
N ASP A 501 -9.39 -12.71 10.85
CA ASP A 501 -9.17 -11.54 11.71
C ASP A 501 -8.93 -12.01 13.16
N ILE A 502 -7.70 -11.84 13.63
CA ILE A 502 -7.24 -12.22 14.96
C ILE A 502 -6.56 -11.03 15.64
N GLY A 503 -6.79 -10.87 16.94
CA GLY A 503 -6.32 -9.71 17.68
C GLY A 503 -7.37 -8.58 17.70
N PRO A 504 -6.95 -7.30 17.63
CA PRO A 504 -7.86 -6.18 17.45
C PRO A 504 -8.69 -6.34 16.17
N SER A 505 -9.96 -5.93 16.18
CA SER A 505 -10.80 -6.07 14.99
C SER A 505 -10.35 -5.14 13.86
N GLY A 506 -10.26 -5.70 12.66
CA GLY A 506 -9.81 -5.01 11.46
C GLY A 506 -8.29 -4.90 11.35
N PRO A 507 -7.77 -4.32 10.24
CA PRO A 507 -6.35 -4.32 9.97
C PRO A 507 -5.52 -3.64 11.05
N ASP A 508 -4.45 -4.30 11.52
CA ASP A 508 -3.57 -3.79 12.57
C ASP A 508 -2.08 -4.04 12.29
N ASN A 509 -1.21 -3.32 13.00
CA ASN A 509 0.24 -3.34 12.79
C ASN A 509 0.97 -4.56 13.38
N THR A 510 0.24 -5.52 13.94
CA THR A 510 0.77 -6.77 14.53
C THR A 510 0.34 -7.97 13.71
N PHE A 511 -0.96 -8.11 13.42
CA PHE A 511 -1.52 -9.25 12.69
C PHE A 511 -1.82 -8.95 11.21
N GLY A 512 -1.68 -7.70 10.78
CA GLY A 512 -2.08 -7.28 9.45
C GLY A 512 -3.59 -7.43 9.29
N TYR A 513 -4.01 -8.11 8.24
CA TYR A 513 -5.41 -8.47 7.98
C TYR A 513 -5.84 -9.77 8.69
N GLY A 514 -4.93 -10.43 9.41
CA GLY A 514 -5.21 -11.65 10.17
C GLY A 514 -4.35 -12.85 9.76
N ALA A 515 -4.73 -14.03 10.22
CA ALA A 515 -4.02 -15.28 9.92
C ALA A 515 -4.41 -15.86 8.55
N LEU A 516 -3.43 -16.41 7.83
CA LEU A 516 -3.65 -17.11 6.56
C LEU A 516 -4.75 -18.19 6.70
N ASN A 517 -5.75 -18.12 5.82
CA ASN A 517 -6.80 -19.13 5.70
C ASN A 517 -7.00 -19.49 4.22
N LEU A 518 -6.27 -20.51 3.77
CA LEU A 518 -6.25 -20.94 2.37
C LEU A 518 -7.60 -21.52 1.93
N SER A 519 -8.28 -22.25 2.79
CA SER A 519 -9.60 -22.81 2.51
C SER A 519 -10.62 -21.71 2.17
N ARG A 520 -10.63 -20.62 2.95
CA ARG A 520 -11.46 -19.44 2.66
C ARG A 520 -10.98 -18.67 1.43
N ALA A 521 -9.68 -18.60 1.19
CA ALA A 521 -9.12 -18.00 -0.02
C ALA A 521 -9.66 -18.69 -1.29
N ILE A 522 -9.65 -20.02 -1.30
CA ILE A 522 -10.14 -20.81 -2.44
C ILE A 522 -11.65 -20.65 -2.64
N SER A 523 -12.45 -20.60 -1.57
CA SER A 523 -13.88 -20.26 -1.69
C SER A 523 -14.11 -18.84 -2.23
N LEU A 524 -13.33 -17.86 -1.79
CA LEU A 524 -13.48 -16.47 -2.21
C LEU A 524 -13.18 -16.29 -3.71
N VAL A 525 -12.20 -17.03 -4.23
CA VAL A 525 -11.88 -17.06 -5.66
C VAL A 525 -13.08 -17.55 -6.49
N GLU A 526 -13.89 -18.49 -5.97
CA GLU A 526 -15.12 -18.94 -6.65
C GLU A 526 -16.21 -17.87 -6.72
N GLU A 527 -16.32 -17.05 -5.68
CA GLU A 527 -17.34 -16.01 -5.57
C GLU A 527 -17.03 -14.78 -6.44
N ARG A 528 -15.78 -14.59 -6.88
CA ARG A 528 -15.28 -13.40 -7.61
C ARG A 528 -15.77 -12.10 -6.96
N PRO A 529 -15.31 -11.74 -5.74
CA PRO A 529 -15.64 -10.43 -5.20
C PRO A 529 -15.17 -9.36 -6.18
N ALA A 530 -16.11 -8.61 -6.74
CA ALA A 530 -15.81 -7.61 -7.74
C ALA A 530 -14.96 -6.50 -7.13
N ASP A 531 -13.94 -6.07 -7.88
CA ASP A 531 -13.26 -4.79 -7.69
C ASP A 531 -14.30 -3.69 -7.53
N PRO A 532 -13.99 -2.62 -6.78
CA PRO A 532 -14.86 -1.47 -6.75
C PRO A 532 -15.09 -1.00 -8.19
N GLU A 533 -16.34 -0.78 -8.59
CA GLU A 533 -16.68 -0.38 -9.95
C GLU A 533 -17.24 1.03 -9.95
N VAL A 534 -16.64 1.93 -10.72
CA VAL A 534 -17.20 3.26 -11.01
C VAL A 534 -18.22 3.12 -12.14
N TYR A 535 -19.44 2.70 -11.82
CA TYR A 535 -20.47 2.42 -12.83
C TYR A 535 -21.05 3.69 -13.45
N SER A 536 -21.00 4.83 -12.76
CA SER A 536 -21.47 6.12 -13.29
C SER A 536 -20.51 7.26 -12.95
N LEU A 537 -20.42 8.23 -13.88
CA LEU A 537 -19.65 9.46 -13.74
C LEU A 537 -20.44 10.58 -14.42
N GLN A 538 -20.86 11.57 -13.65
CA GLN A 538 -21.63 12.73 -14.12
C GLN A 538 -20.95 14.02 -13.69
N LEU A 539 -20.96 14.99 -14.60
CA LEU A 539 -20.43 16.32 -14.36
C LEU A 539 -21.59 17.31 -14.40
N SER A 540 -21.57 18.30 -13.51
CA SER A 540 -22.55 19.41 -13.51
C SER A 540 -22.62 20.17 -14.84
N ARG A 541 -21.55 20.12 -15.64
CA ARG A 541 -21.42 20.73 -16.97
C ARG A 541 -20.46 19.88 -17.81
N THR A 542 -20.51 20.00 -19.13
CA THR A 542 -19.61 19.27 -20.06
C THR A 542 -18.47 20.14 -20.60
N ALA A 543 -18.58 21.45 -20.42
CA ALA A 543 -17.55 22.44 -20.66
C ALA A 543 -17.74 23.62 -19.70
N ALA A 544 -16.69 24.39 -19.47
CA ALA A 544 -16.72 25.55 -18.57
C ALA A 544 -15.77 26.65 -19.04
N THR A 545 -15.99 27.87 -18.56
CA THR A 545 -14.97 28.92 -18.65
C THR A 545 -14.12 28.93 -17.38
N PRO A 546 -12.81 29.27 -17.42
CA PRO A 546 -12.03 29.37 -16.20
C PRO A 546 -12.72 30.27 -15.16
N GLY A 547 -13.02 29.70 -13.99
CA GLY A 547 -13.74 30.39 -12.91
C GLY A 547 -15.09 29.78 -12.57
N ASP A 548 -15.63 28.96 -13.48
CA ASP A 548 -16.83 28.16 -13.28
C ASP A 548 -16.52 26.87 -12.50
N PRO A 549 -17.07 26.65 -11.29
CA PRO A 549 -16.84 25.41 -10.56
C PRO A 549 -17.55 24.24 -11.23
N VAL A 550 -16.92 23.06 -11.17
CA VAL A 550 -17.43 21.81 -11.73
C VAL A 550 -17.65 20.81 -10.60
N THR A 551 -18.91 20.50 -10.31
CA THR A 551 -19.27 19.36 -9.45
C THR A 551 -19.16 18.05 -10.25
N ILE A 552 -18.56 17.05 -9.62
CA ILE A 552 -18.32 15.70 -10.14
C ILE A 552 -19.05 14.71 -9.22
N GLU A 553 -19.92 13.89 -9.79
CA GLU A 553 -20.65 12.84 -9.08
C GLU A 553 -20.31 11.47 -9.69
N ALA A 554 -20.02 10.48 -8.84
CA ALA A 554 -19.69 9.14 -9.28
C ALA A 554 -20.41 8.09 -8.45
N GLY A 555 -21.17 7.22 -9.13
CA GLY A 555 -21.74 6.04 -8.51
C GLY A 555 -20.71 4.92 -8.47
N VAL A 556 -20.43 4.40 -7.28
CA VAL A 556 -19.41 3.40 -7.00
C VAL A 556 -20.04 2.19 -6.30
N SER A 557 -19.64 0.98 -6.70
CA SER A 557 -19.98 -0.28 -6.01
C SER A 557 -18.72 -0.94 -5.44
N GLY A 558 -18.85 -2.04 -4.67
CA GLY A 558 -17.71 -2.87 -4.26
C GLY A 558 -16.95 -2.46 -2.99
N ASP A 559 -17.61 -1.71 -2.09
CA ASP A 559 -17.10 -1.31 -0.76
C ASP A 559 -15.74 -0.57 -0.82
N PRO A 560 -15.67 0.60 -1.47
CA PRO A 560 -14.43 1.35 -1.61
C PRO A 560 -13.98 1.94 -0.27
N ALA A 561 -12.70 1.82 0.05
CA ALA A 561 -12.01 2.54 1.12
C ALA A 561 -11.78 4.01 0.76
N THR A 562 -11.42 4.29 -0.49
CA THR A 562 -11.22 5.66 -0.99
C THR A 562 -11.86 5.82 -2.37
N VAL A 563 -12.31 7.05 -2.65
CA VAL A 563 -12.77 7.46 -3.98
C VAL A 563 -12.21 8.84 -4.24
N GLU A 564 -11.49 8.99 -5.34
CA GLU A 564 -10.81 10.23 -5.71
C GLU A 564 -11.10 10.55 -7.17
N VAL A 565 -11.12 11.84 -7.51
CA VAL A 565 -11.12 12.30 -8.90
C VAL A 565 -9.74 12.84 -9.26
N HIS A 566 -9.19 12.34 -10.36
CA HIS A 566 -7.99 12.83 -11.02
C HIS A 566 -8.41 13.73 -12.18
N VAL A 567 -8.06 15.01 -12.08
CA VAL A 567 -8.20 15.96 -13.17
C VAL A 567 -6.84 16.14 -13.82
N ILE A 568 -6.74 15.80 -15.09
CA ILE A 568 -5.48 15.76 -15.85
C ILE A 568 -5.60 16.74 -17.01
N GLY A 569 -4.77 17.79 -16.97
CA GLY A 569 -4.61 18.77 -18.03
C GLY A 569 -3.22 18.72 -18.65
N ARG A 570 -3.00 19.60 -19.64
CA ARG A 570 -1.68 19.81 -20.22
C ARG A 570 -0.77 20.64 -19.31
N ASP A 571 -1.37 21.57 -18.58
CA ASP A 571 -0.72 22.53 -17.69
C ASP A 571 -0.45 21.93 -16.31
N ARG A 572 -1.36 21.10 -15.79
CA ARG A 572 -1.29 20.54 -14.43
C ARG A 572 -2.19 19.32 -14.24
N GLU A 573 -1.97 18.62 -13.14
CA GLU A 573 -2.83 17.53 -12.66
C GLU A 573 -3.16 17.72 -11.17
N ILE A 574 -4.35 17.26 -10.74
CA ILE A 574 -4.74 17.28 -9.33
C ILE A 574 -5.57 16.04 -8.96
N ARG A 575 -5.41 15.57 -7.73
CA ARG A 575 -6.27 14.55 -7.12
C ARG A 575 -7.15 15.16 -6.04
N ILE A 576 -8.46 14.96 -6.15
CA ILE A 576 -9.45 15.53 -5.24
C ILE A 576 -10.23 14.37 -4.58
N PRO A 577 -10.20 14.25 -3.24
CA PRO A 577 -10.98 13.22 -2.55
C PRO A 577 -12.48 13.48 -2.69
N MET A 578 -13.26 12.41 -2.88
CA MET A 578 -14.70 12.46 -3.02
C MET A 578 -15.38 11.87 -1.78
N GLY A 579 -16.55 12.42 -1.42
CA GLY A 579 -17.31 11.98 -0.25
C GLY A 579 -18.70 11.46 -0.60
N ASP A 580 -19.09 10.35 0.02
CA ASP A 580 -20.47 9.85 0.08
C ASP A 580 -21.07 10.21 1.46
N LEU A 581 -21.73 11.36 1.52
CA LEU A 581 -22.23 11.93 2.78
C LEU A 581 -23.49 11.22 3.29
N ASP A 582 -24.31 10.66 2.40
CA ASP A 582 -25.59 10.02 2.72
C ASP A 582 -25.55 8.49 2.62
N ARG A 583 -24.38 7.91 2.29
CA ARG A 583 -24.11 6.47 2.20
C ARG A 583 -24.97 5.76 1.16
N ASN A 584 -25.26 6.44 0.05
CA ASN A 584 -26.07 5.91 -1.03
C ASN A 584 -25.24 5.28 -2.16
N GLY A 585 -23.90 5.30 -2.05
CA GLY A 585 -22.97 4.82 -3.06
C GLY A 585 -22.64 5.85 -4.14
N VAL A 586 -23.06 7.11 -3.98
CA VAL A 586 -22.76 8.24 -4.87
C VAL A 586 -21.79 9.17 -4.17
N TYR A 587 -20.58 9.22 -4.71
CA TYR A 587 -19.50 10.06 -4.23
C TYR A 587 -19.54 11.40 -4.95
N THR A 588 -19.28 12.48 -4.22
CA THR A 588 -19.30 13.84 -4.76
C THR A 588 -17.96 14.54 -4.52
N GLY A 589 -17.49 15.24 -5.55
CA GLY A 589 -16.29 16.07 -5.53
C GLY A 589 -16.53 17.40 -6.25
N ARG A 590 -15.70 18.41 -5.97
CA ARG A 590 -15.79 19.73 -6.61
C ARG A 590 -14.43 20.16 -7.12
N TRP A 591 -14.37 20.54 -8.39
CA TRP A 591 -13.17 21.04 -9.06
C TRP A 591 -13.31 22.55 -9.33
N GLU A 592 -12.33 23.32 -8.83
CA GLU A 592 -12.22 24.77 -9.07
C GLU A 592 -11.35 25.04 -10.32
N THR A 593 -11.98 25.53 -11.38
CA THR A 593 -11.36 25.70 -12.71
C THR A 593 -10.63 27.03 -12.90
N ARG A 594 -10.73 27.95 -11.94
CA ARG A 594 -10.26 29.34 -12.09
C ARG A 594 -8.76 29.48 -12.35
N PHE A 595 -7.98 28.54 -11.81
CA PHE A 595 -6.52 28.52 -11.88
C PHE A 595 -5.98 27.52 -12.89
N TRP A 596 -6.80 27.22 -13.90
CA TRP A 596 -6.49 26.25 -14.95
C TRP A 596 -6.50 26.97 -16.30
N GLU A 597 -5.55 26.61 -17.16
CA GLU A 597 -5.48 27.22 -18.49
C GLU A 597 -6.61 26.68 -19.38
N PRO A 598 -7.19 27.48 -20.29
CA PRO A 598 -8.10 26.96 -21.30
C PRO A 598 -7.47 25.80 -22.08
N GLY A 599 -8.20 24.70 -22.25
CA GLY A 599 -7.68 23.49 -22.86
C GLY A 599 -8.59 22.28 -22.68
N ASP A 600 -8.12 21.14 -23.19
CA ASP A 600 -8.77 19.84 -23.03
C ASP A 600 -8.24 19.13 -21.78
N TYR A 601 -9.17 18.59 -21.00
CA TYR A 601 -8.92 17.91 -19.73
C TYR A 601 -9.52 16.50 -19.74
N SER A 602 -8.89 15.60 -18.99
CA SER A 602 -9.45 14.29 -18.65
C SER A 602 -9.82 14.28 -17.17
N ILE A 603 -11.09 14.01 -16.87
CA ILE A 603 -11.58 13.82 -15.51
C ILE A 603 -11.81 12.33 -15.30
N ALA A 604 -10.97 11.71 -14.48
CA ALA A 604 -11.04 10.29 -14.15
C ALA A 604 -11.39 10.09 -12.68
N VAL A 605 -12.46 9.37 -12.37
CA VAL A 605 -12.74 8.94 -11.00
C VAL A 605 -12.16 7.56 -10.78
N GLU A 606 -11.45 7.38 -9.68
CA GLU A 606 -10.80 6.15 -9.23
C GLU A 606 -11.33 5.78 -7.84
N ALA A 607 -11.82 4.56 -7.70
CA ALA A 607 -12.26 3.98 -6.43
C ALA A 607 -11.30 2.85 -6.04
N LYS A 608 -10.87 2.84 -4.77
CA LYS A 608 -9.99 1.80 -4.22
C LYS A 608 -10.63 1.12 -3.03
N ASP A 609 -10.60 -0.20 -2.98
CA ASP A 609 -11.03 -0.98 -1.80
C ASP A 609 -9.91 -1.10 -0.76
N PRO A 610 -10.19 -1.52 0.50
CA PRO A 610 -9.16 -1.68 1.53
C PRO A 610 -8.07 -2.69 1.16
N PHE A 611 -8.32 -3.56 0.20
CA PHE A 611 -7.52 -4.72 -0.14
C PHE A 611 -6.69 -4.50 -1.43
N GLY A 612 -6.73 -3.29 -2.00
CA GLY A 612 -5.96 -2.90 -3.18
C GLY A 612 -6.68 -3.02 -4.53
N GLY A 613 -7.98 -3.36 -4.52
CA GLY A 613 -8.80 -3.35 -5.73
C GLY A 613 -9.08 -1.96 -6.25
N VAL A 614 -9.09 -1.78 -7.56
CA VAL A 614 -9.25 -0.46 -8.20
C VAL A 614 -10.26 -0.54 -9.33
N GLY A 615 -11.18 0.43 -9.37
CA GLY A 615 -12.00 0.70 -10.55
C GLY A 615 -11.93 2.16 -10.93
N SER A 616 -11.98 2.44 -12.22
CA SER A 616 -11.94 3.81 -12.70
C SER A 616 -12.84 4.04 -13.91
N LYS A 617 -13.24 5.31 -14.08
CA LYS A 617 -14.00 5.78 -15.23
C LYS A 617 -13.59 7.20 -15.55
N ALA A 618 -13.36 7.48 -16.83
CA ALA A 618 -12.90 8.78 -17.29
C ALA A 618 -13.84 9.41 -18.32
N VAL A 619 -13.89 10.74 -18.32
CA VAL A 619 -14.60 11.57 -19.31
C VAL A 619 -13.73 12.75 -19.72
N SER A 620 -13.85 13.16 -20.98
CA SER A 620 -13.20 14.38 -21.47
C SER A 620 -13.99 15.63 -21.06
N PHE A 621 -13.29 16.73 -20.83
CA PHE A 621 -13.85 18.01 -20.44
C PHE A 621 -13.10 19.16 -21.12
N ALA A 622 -13.82 20.19 -21.58
CA ALA A 622 -13.21 21.36 -22.21
C ALA A 622 -13.34 22.60 -21.32
N LEU A 623 -12.22 23.26 -21.06
CA LEU A 623 -12.16 24.60 -20.49
C LEU A 623 -11.94 25.60 -21.61
N THR A 624 -12.94 26.43 -21.90
CA THR A 624 -12.97 27.32 -23.07
C THR A 624 -12.79 28.77 -22.70
#